data_AF-A0A4R4NCL2-F1
#
_entry.id   AF-A0A4R4NCL2-F1
#
_cell.length_a   1.000
_cell.length_b   1.000
_cell.length_c   1.000
_cell.angle_alpha   90.00
_cell.angle_beta   90.00
_cell.angle_gamma   90.00
#
_symmetry.space_group_name_H-M   'P 1'
#
loop_
_entity.id
_entity.type
_entity.pdbx_description
1 polymer ?
#
loop_
_entity_poly.entity_id
_entity_poly.type
_entity_poly.pdbx_seq_one_letter_code
_entity_poly.pdbx_strand_id
1 'polypeptide(L)'
;MRWIEPKNLNAGAPTSSITVHLDRLAQEVIREGWKAVPRYDGPYPLLRVFDPAVPDFGESITLVHGTTSDIWWYRSSTGEDLAPHTKPIYAAQQITRILTPYVAAVLAAQTHRRETTGEQRPLPRPHS
;
A
#
# COMPACT_ATOMS: atom_id res chain seq x y z
N MET A 1 -16.09 -7.11 -37.07
CA MET A 1 -15.81 -5.97 -36.17
C MET A 1 -14.32 -5.94 -35.92
N ARG A 2 -13.64 -4.82 -36.22
CA ARG A 2 -12.17 -4.68 -36.11
C ARG A 2 -11.85 -4.32 -34.67
N TRP A 3 -11.25 -5.24 -33.92
CA TRP A 3 -10.73 -4.95 -32.58
C TRP A 3 -9.62 -3.91 -32.73
N ILE A 4 -9.83 -2.72 -32.15
CA ILE A 4 -8.80 -1.68 -32.11
C ILE A 4 -7.90 -2.05 -30.93
N GLU A 5 -6.72 -2.54 -31.26
CA GLU A 5 -5.66 -2.77 -30.29
C GLU A 5 -5.39 -1.45 -29.54
N PRO A 6 -5.51 -1.41 -28.20
CA PRO A 6 -5.23 -0.20 -27.45
C PRO A 6 -3.75 0.15 -27.66
N LYS A 7 -3.52 1.29 -28.33
CA LYS A 7 -2.20 1.90 -28.49
C LYS A 7 -1.48 1.85 -27.15
N ASN A 8 -0.31 1.19 -27.14
CA ASN A 8 0.68 1.26 -26.09
C ASN A 8 0.72 2.65 -25.44
N LEU A 9 0.15 2.79 -24.25
CA LEU A 9 0.24 3.99 -23.41
C LEU A 9 1.61 4.07 -22.68
N ASN A 10 2.57 3.25 -23.07
CA ASN A 10 3.93 3.24 -22.54
C ASN A 10 4.80 4.26 -23.29
N ALA A 11 4.45 5.54 -23.17
CA ALA A 11 5.33 6.63 -23.58
C ALA A 11 5.88 7.31 -22.32
N GLY A 12 7.07 6.89 -21.86
CA GLY A 12 7.93 7.88 -21.18
C GLY A 12 9.02 7.42 -20.21
N ALA A 13 9.05 6.19 -19.70
CA ALA A 13 10.16 5.75 -18.86
C ALA A 13 10.47 4.26 -19.04
N PRO A 14 11.75 3.86 -19.13
CA PRO A 14 12.13 2.47 -19.00
C PRO A 14 11.62 1.92 -17.66
N THR A 15 11.18 0.65 -17.61
CA THR A 15 10.74 -0.02 -16.38
C THR A 15 11.76 0.13 -15.24
N SER A 16 13.06 0.24 -15.57
CA SER A 16 14.14 0.50 -14.63
C SER A 16 14.05 1.87 -13.93
N SER A 17 13.50 2.90 -14.57
CA SER A 17 13.28 4.20 -13.92
C SER A 17 12.13 4.15 -12.93
N ILE A 18 11.07 3.39 -13.25
CA ILE A 18 9.92 3.21 -12.37
C ILE A 18 10.34 2.50 -11.09
N THR A 19 11.04 1.38 -11.20
CA THR A 19 11.49 0.60 -10.04
C THR A 19 12.44 1.42 -9.16
N VAL A 20 13.35 2.21 -9.73
CA VAL A 20 14.23 3.11 -8.97
C VAL A 20 13.44 4.12 -8.12
N HIS A 21 12.35 4.69 -8.65
CA HIS A 21 11.52 5.61 -7.87
C HIS A 21 10.72 4.87 -6.78
N LEU A 22 10.19 3.68 -7.09
CA LEU A 22 9.53 2.85 -6.09
C LEU A 22 10.48 2.39 -4.98
N ASP A 23 11.74 2.08 -5.30
CA ASP A 23 12.77 1.74 -4.31
C ASP A 23 13.09 2.93 -3.40
N ARG A 24 13.18 4.14 -3.96
CA ARG A 24 13.35 5.36 -3.15
C ARG A 24 12.18 5.56 -2.20
N LEU A 25 10.95 5.40 -2.67
CA LEU A 25 9.78 5.45 -1.81
C LEU A 25 9.82 4.36 -0.73
N ALA A 26 10.23 3.14 -1.07
CA ALA A 26 10.33 2.03 -0.13
C ALA A 26 11.25 2.37 1.05
N GLN A 27 12.39 3.03 0.80
CA GLN A 27 13.28 3.48 1.86
C GLN A 27 12.61 4.47 2.81
N GLU A 28 11.86 5.44 2.28
CA GLU A 28 11.17 6.44 3.12
C GLU A 28 10.02 5.82 3.93
N VAL A 29 9.25 4.93 3.30
CA VAL A 29 8.18 4.18 3.97
C VAL A 29 8.72 3.31 5.12
N ILE A 30 9.87 2.67 4.92
CA ILE A 30 10.56 1.91 5.97
C ILE A 30 11.00 2.81 7.13
N ARG A 31 11.48 4.03 6.85
CA ARG A 31 11.83 5.00 7.90
C ARG A 31 10.64 5.46 8.73
N GLU A 32 9.46 5.52 8.12
CA GLU A 32 8.18 5.80 8.78
C GLU A 32 7.64 4.58 9.58
N GLY A 33 8.36 3.46 9.61
CA GLY A 33 8.02 2.27 10.40
C GLY A 33 7.17 1.22 9.68
N TRP A 34 6.87 1.44 8.39
CA TRP A 34 6.07 0.52 7.59
C TRP A 34 6.93 -0.55 6.92
N LYS A 35 6.33 -1.70 6.62
CA LYS A 35 6.95 -2.69 5.74
C LYS A 35 6.67 -2.35 4.28
N ALA A 36 7.71 -2.39 3.46
CA ALA A 36 7.63 -2.20 2.02
C ALA A 36 8.08 -3.47 1.30
N VAL A 37 7.25 -3.99 0.39
CA VAL A 37 7.51 -5.19 -0.41
C VAL A 37 7.38 -4.83 -1.89
N PRO A 38 8.50 -4.75 -2.62
CA PRO A 38 8.51 -4.61 -4.07
C PRO A 38 7.74 -5.74 -4.75
N ARG A 39 6.92 -5.39 -5.76
CA ARG A 39 6.30 -6.33 -6.69
C ARG A 39 6.51 -5.79 -8.10
N TYR A 40 7.68 -6.09 -8.66
CA TYR A 40 8.11 -5.57 -9.97
C TYR A 40 7.91 -6.57 -11.09
N ASP A 41 7.49 -7.80 -10.77
CA ASP A 41 7.16 -8.81 -11.76
C ASP A 41 5.87 -8.40 -12.50
N GLY A 42 5.96 -8.37 -13.83
CA GLY A 42 4.82 -8.09 -14.71
C GLY A 42 4.79 -6.66 -15.28
N PRO A 43 3.72 -6.32 -16.01
CA PRO A 43 3.63 -5.08 -16.77
C PRO A 43 3.42 -3.82 -15.91
N TYR A 44 3.05 -3.99 -14.63
CA TYR A 44 2.72 -2.89 -13.72
C TYR A 44 3.52 -3.03 -12.41
N PRO A 45 4.76 -2.52 -12.36
CA PRO A 45 5.55 -2.50 -11.14
C PRO A 45 4.84 -1.71 -10.05
N LEU A 46 4.77 -2.28 -8.85
CA LEU A 46 4.16 -1.64 -7.69
C LEU A 46 4.93 -1.92 -6.40
N LEU A 47 4.67 -1.10 -5.38
CA LEU A 47 5.20 -1.27 -4.04
C LEU A 47 4.05 -1.56 -3.08
N ARG A 48 4.07 -2.72 -2.42
CA ARG A 48 3.10 -3.05 -1.37
C ARG A 48 3.61 -2.52 -0.03
N VAL A 49 2.82 -1.69 0.64
CA VAL A 49 3.12 -1.06 1.93
C VAL A 49 2.12 -1.54 2.98
N PHE A 50 2.56 -1.92 4.17
CA PHE A 50 1.67 -2.39 5.25
C PHE A 50 2.35 -2.34 6.61
N ASP A 51 1.55 -2.41 7.68
CA ASP A 51 2.07 -2.55 9.04
C ASP A 51 2.43 -4.03 9.31
N PRO A 52 3.65 -4.34 9.78
CA PRO A 52 4.05 -5.72 10.08
C PRO A 52 3.12 -6.50 11.01
N ALA A 53 2.42 -5.83 11.94
CA ALA A 53 1.47 -6.43 12.86
C ALA A 53 0.11 -6.75 12.20
N VAL A 54 -0.17 -6.14 11.03
CA VAL A 54 -1.41 -6.34 10.27
C VAL A 54 -1.10 -6.54 8.78
N PRO A 55 -0.43 -7.64 8.40
CA PRO A 55 0.10 -7.82 7.04
C PRO A 55 -0.96 -7.87 5.93
N ASP A 56 -2.19 -8.27 6.29
CA ASP A 56 -3.31 -8.36 5.36
C ASP A 56 -3.86 -6.97 4.97
N PHE A 57 -3.61 -5.95 5.79
CA PHE A 57 -4.09 -4.59 5.57
C PHE A 57 -2.95 -3.65 5.15
N GLY A 58 -3.11 -2.96 4.03
CA GLY A 58 -2.10 -2.05 3.53
C GLY A 58 -2.47 -1.40 2.21
N GLU A 59 -1.49 -0.78 1.56
CA GLU A 59 -1.64 -0.01 0.33
C GLU A 59 -0.73 -0.56 -0.78
N SER A 60 -1.17 -0.44 -2.03
CA SER A 60 -0.35 -0.74 -3.21
C SER A 60 -0.08 0.56 -3.97
N ILE A 61 1.19 0.94 -4.06
CA ILE A 61 1.62 2.18 -4.70
C ILE A 61 2.17 1.89 -6.09
N THR A 62 1.68 2.63 -7.08
CA THR A 62 2.19 2.59 -8.45
C THR A 62 2.83 3.93 -8.80
N LEU A 63 3.62 3.94 -9.87
CA LEU A 63 4.10 5.17 -10.47
C LEU A 63 3.36 5.41 -11.80
N VAL A 64 2.75 6.58 -11.94
CA VAL A 64 1.94 6.93 -13.12
C VAL A 64 2.34 8.29 -13.68
N HIS A 65 2.09 8.50 -14.96
CA HIS A 65 2.22 9.83 -15.55
C HIS A 65 1.19 10.79 -14.96
N GLY A 66 1.67 11.97 -14.55
CA GLY A 66 0.81 13.08 -14.20
C GLY A 66 0.16 13.73 -15.42
N THR A 67 -0.73 14.67 -15.17
CA THR A 67 -1.37 15.49 -16.22
C THR A 67 -0.38 16.41 -16.94
N THR A 68 0.70 16.81 -16.26
CA THR A 68 1.85 17.50 -16.87
C THR A 68 2.87 16.48 -17.36
N SER A 69 3.30 16.63 -18.61
CA SER A 69 4.02 15.62 -19.42
C SER A 69 5.27 14.99 -18.79
N ASP A 70 5.91 15.68 -17.84
CA ASP A 70 7.25 15.32 -17.34
C ASP A 70 7.28 14.88 -15.87
N ILE A 71 6.15 14.91 -15.17
CA ILE A 71 6.11 14.57 -13.75
C ILE A 71 5.34 13.28 -13.54
N TRP A 72 6.07 12.25 -13.12
CA TRP A 72 5.48 11.03 -12.59
C TRP A 72 5.02 11.23 -11.15
N TRP A 73 3.94 10.54 -10.78
CA TRP A 73 3.32 10.60 -9.45
C TRP A 73 3.28 9.21 -8.81
N TYR A 74 3.55 9.17 -7.51
CA TYR A 74 3.19 8.02 -6.68
C TYR A 74 1.68 8.04 -6.50
N ARG A 75 1.00 6.98 -6.95
CA ARG A 75 -0.45 6.86 -6.90
C ARG A 75 -0.87 5.67 -6.04
N SER A 76 -1.83 5.88 -5.16
CA SER A 76 -2.44 4.83 -4.33
C SER A 76 -3.33 3.90 -5.15
N SER A 77 -3.69 2.74 -4.59
CA SER A 77 -4.68 1.84 -5.20
C SER A 77 -6.08 2.46 -5.31
N THR A 78 -6.38 3.50 -4.52
CA THR A 78 -7.61 4.28 -4.60
C THR A 78 -7.62 5.28 -5.76
N GLY A 79 -6.49 5.46 -6.45
CA GLY A 79 -6.34 6.40 -7.56
C GLY A 79 -5.91 7.81 -7.13
N GLU A 80 -5.60 8.02 -5.85
CA GLU A 80 -5.14 9.31 -5.32
C GLU A 80 -3.65 9.54 -5.63
N ASP A 81 -3.34 10.73 -6.15
CA ASP A 81 -1.97 11.16 -6.42
C ASP A 81 -1.32 11.71 -5.14
N LEU A 82 -0.40 10.94 -4.56
CA LEU A 82 0.16 11.21 -3.24
C LEU A 82 1.26 12.28 -3.28
N ALA A 83 2.19 12.14 -4.24
CA ALA A 83 3.25 13.11 -4.47
C ALA A 83 3.92 12.89 -5.84
N PRO A 84 4.60 13.91 -6.38
CA PRO A 84 5.56 13.72 -7.46
C PRO A 84 6.67 12.72 -7.07
N HIS A 85 7.19 11.97 -8.04
CA HIS A 85 8.28 11.01 -7.86
C HIS A 85 9.55 11.63 -7.24
N THR A 86 9.73 12.94 -7.41
CA THR A 86 10.82 13.75 -6.84
C THR A 86 10.66 14.04 -5.35
N LYS A 87 9.50 13.75 -4.76
CA LYS A 87 9.19 13.99 -3.34
C LYS A 87 8.81 12.70 -2.59
N PRO A 88 9.68 11.67 -2.54
CA PRO A 88 9.37 10.39 -1.91
C PRO A 88 9.08 10.50 -0.40
N ILE A 89 9.74 11.42 0.30
CA ILE A 89 9.48 11.68 1.73
C ILE A 89 8.03 12.15 1.94
N TYR A 90 7.56 13.07 1.10
CA TYR A 90 6.19 13.57 1.20
C TYR A 90 5.16 12.49 0.87
N ALA A 91 5.45 11.64 -0.12
CA ALA A 91 4.60 10.47 -0.42
C ALA A 91 4.53 9.51 0.78
N ALA A 92 5.66 9.19 1.42
CA ALA A 92 5.68 8.35 2.61
C ALA A 92 4.84 8.94 3.75
N GLN A 93 4.92 10.26 3.98
CA GLN A 93 4.08 10.95 4.98
C GLN A 93 2.59 10.86 4.65
N GLN A 94 2.19 10.98 3.38
CA GLN A 94 0.78 10.78 2.99
C GLN A 94 0.33 9.35 3.22
N ILE A 95 1.16 8.35 2.88
CA ILE A 95 0.87 6.93 3.14
C ILE A 95 0.68 6.70 4.65
N THR A 96 1.58 7.20 5.49
CA THR A 96 1.46 7.12 6.95
C THR A 96 0.17 7.75 7.43
N ARG A 97 -0.17 8.95 6.95
CA ARG A 97 -1.38 9.68 7.33
C ARG A 97 -2.64 8.89 7.00
N ILE A 98 -2.66 8.25 5.83
CA ILE A 98 -3.80 7.46 5.36
C ILE A 98 -3.93 6.16 6.13
N LEU A 99 -2.84 5.38 6.29
CA LEU A 99 -2.90 4.03 6.82
C LEU A 99 -3.00 3.95 8.35
N THR A 100 -2.37 4.87 9.09
CA THR A 100 -2.36 4.89 10.56
C THR A 100 -3.74 4.67 11.20
N PRO A 101 -4.80 5.44 10.87
CA PRO A 101 -6.09 5.28 11.54
C PRO A 101 -6.73 3.91 11.31
N TYR A 102 -6.54 3.32 10.13
CA TYR A 102 -7.12 2.00 9.83
C TYR A 102 -6.36 0.87 10.53
N VAL A 103 -5.03 0.94 10.58
CA VAL A 103 -4.21 -0.03 11.32
C VAL A 103 -4.57 0.01 12.81
N ALA A 104 -4.68 1.21 13.39
CA ALA A 104 -5.09 1.37 14.78
C ALA A 104 -6.46 0.74 15.06
N ALA A 105 -7.43 0.93 14.15
CA ALA A 105 -8.75 0.32 14.27
C ALA A 105 -8.70 -1.22 14.19
N VAL A 106 -7.89 -1.79 13.28
CA VAL A 106 -7.73 -3.24 13.18
C VAL A 106 -7.09 -3.83 14.43
N LEU A 107 -6.04 -3.18 14.96
CA LEU A 107 -5.38 -3.63 16.19
C LEU A 107 -6.33 -3.58 17.40
N ALA A 108 -7.11 -2.51 17.55
CA ALA A 108 -8.11 -2.41 18.60
C ALA A 108 -9.17 -3.52 18.51
N ALA A 109 -9.67 -3.79 17.30
CA ALA A 109 -10.65 -4.86 17.07
C ALA A 109 -10.08 -6.26 17.39
N GLN A 110 -8.80 -6.49 17.11
CA GLN A 110 -8.13 -7.75 17.46
C GLN A 110 -8.00 -7.93 18.98
N THR A 111 -7.67 -6.87 19.72
CA THR A 111 -7.61 -6.89 21.18
C THR A 111 -8.97 -7.26 21.79
N HIS A 112 -10.04 -6.58 21.35
CA HIS A 112 -11.39 -6.87 21.85
C HIS A 112 -11.86 -8.31 21.51
N ARG A 113 -11.47 -8.85 20.36
CA ARG A 113 -11.75 -10.25 19.99
C ARG A 113 -11.05 -11.26 20.91
N ARG A 114 -9.83 -10.97 21.32
CA ARG A 114 -9.07 -11.84 22.22
C ARG A 114 -9.68 -11.84 23.62
N GLU A 115 -10.13 -10.70 24.12
CA GLU A 115 -10.82 -10.58 25.41
C GLU A 115 -12.15 -11.36 25.41
N THR A 116 -12.97 -11.17 24.38
CA THR A 116 -14.26 -11.87 24.25
C THR A 116 -14.14 -13.39 24.05
N THR A 117 -13.05 -13.87 23.44
CA THR A 117 -12.80 -15.32 23.27
C THR A 117 -12.12 -15.93 24.52
N GLY A 118 -11.30 -15.16 25.24
CA GLY A 118 -10.62 -15.60 26.47
C GLY A 118 -11.53 -15.74 27.69
N GLU A 119 -12.70 -15.10 27.68
CA GLU A 119 -13.66 -15.10 28.80
C GLU A 119 -14.82 -16.13 28.65
N GLN A 120 -14.86 -16.89 27.55
CA GLN A 120 -15.74 -18.07 27.46
C GLN A 120 -15.18 -19.24 28.28
N ARG A 121 -15.26 -19.12 29.62
CA ARG A 121 -15.18 -20.27 30.53
C ARG A 121 -16.26 -21.29 30.13
N PRO A 122 -15.94 -22.59 30.02
CA PRO A 122 -16.98 -23.60 29.87
C PRO A 122 -17.93 -23.51 31.07
N LEU A 123 -19.22 -23.25 30.82
CA LEU A 123 -20.25 -23.37 31.85
C LEU A 123 -20.16 -24.78 32.47
N PRO A 124 -20.09 -24.91 33.80
CA PRO A 124 -20.09 -26.23 34.42
C PRO A 124 -21.40 -26.91 34.07
N ARG A 125 -21.32 -28.12 33.51
CA ARG A 125 -22.50 -28.93 33.21
C ARG A 125 -23.19 -29.27 34.54
N PRO A 126 -24.50 -29.02 34.70
CA PRO A 126 -25.21 -29.48 35.88
C PRO A 126 -25.30 -31.00 35.81
N HIS A 127 -24.69 -31.68 36.77
CA HIS A 127 -24.92 -33.11 36.98
C HIS A 127 -26.27 -33.28 37.69
N SER A 128 -27.16 -34.04 37.05
CA SER A 128 -28.42 -34.54 37.60
C SER A 128 -28.19 -35.71 38.54
#